data_AF-A0A7K9DUW1-F1
#
_entry.id   AF-A0A7K9DUW1-F1
#
_cell.length_a   1.000
_cell.length_b   1.000
_cell.length_c   1.000
_cell.angle_alpha   90.00
_cell.angle_beta   90.00
_cell.angle_gamma   90.00
#
_symmetry.space_group_name_H-M   'P 1'
#
loop_
_entity.id
_entity.type
_entity.pdbx_description
1 polymer ?
#
loop_
_entity_poly.entity_id
_entity_poly.type
_entity_poly.pdbx_seq_one_letter_code
_entity_poly.pdbx_strand_id
1 'polypeptide(L)'
;REVGSIVRSLGCFPTEAELQELLAKVEEEEPTGYIHLEKFLPVMTKVLLDGSYQPVPEDVLLHAFEALDKNKCGCITKEELVKYLTEE
;
A
#
# COMPACT_ATOMS: atom_id res chain seq x y z
N ARG A 1 6.65 10.05 -4.98
CA ARG A 1 6.43 8.88 -5.88
C ARG A 1 7.37 7.70 -5.57
N GLU A 2 8.66 7.93 -5.32
CA GLU A 2 9.63 6.85 -5.08
C GLU A 2 9.50 6.22 -3.68
N VAL A 3 9.24 7.03 -2.65
CA VAL A 3 9.08 6.54 -1.27
C VAL A 3 8.02 5.47 -1.15
N GLY A 4 6.85 5.66 -1.77
CA GLY A 4 5.79 4.65 -1.75
C GLY A 4 6.21 3.32 -2.39
N SER A 5 7.04 3.34 -3.42
CA SER A 5 7.60 2.12 -4.02
C SER A 5 8.62 1.47 -3.09
N ILE A 6 9.50 2.26 -2.47
CA ILE A 6 10.50 1.77 -1.52
C ILE A 6 9.82 1.10 -0.32
N VAL A 7 8.83 1.76 0.28
CA VAL A 7 8.08 1.24 1.44
C VAL A 7 7.39 -0.09 1.08
N ARG A 8 6.79 -0.20 -0.11
CA ARG A 8 6.18 -1.45 -0.58
C ARG A 8 7.19 -2.56 -0.85
N SER A 9 8.36 -2.23 -1.38
CA SER A 9 9.46 -3.19 -1.53
C SER A 9 10.02 -3.70 -0.20
N LEU A 10 9.79 -2.98 0.90
CA LEU A 10 10.13 -3.41 2.26
C LEU A 10 9.03 -4.28 2.91
N GLY A 11 7.99 -4.65 2.17
CA GLY A 11 6.88 -5.49 2.67
C GLY A 11 5.81 -4.73 3.45
N CYS A 12 5.81 -3.39 3.39
CA CYS A 12 4.82 -2.53 4.03
C CYS A 12 3.77 -2.07 3.00
N PHE A 13 2.49 -2.06 3.38
CA PHE A 13 1.37 -1.73 2.49
C PHE A 13 0.58 -0.53 3.02
N PRO A 14 1.17 0.67 3.11
CA PRO A 14 0.46 1.84 3.59
C PRO A 14 -0.64 2.24 2.62
N THR A 15 -1.75 2.72 3.17
CA THR A 15 -2.74 3.51 2.45
C THR A 15 -2.12 4.81 1.93
N GLU A 16 -2.79 5.49 1.00
CA GLU A 16 -2.28 6.76 0.50
C GLU A 16 -2.19 7.81 1.62
N ALA A 17 -3.16 7.85 2.53
CA ALA A 17 -3.13 8.76 3.68
C ALA A 17 -1.93 8.49 4.61
N GLU A 18 -1.69 7.23 4.97
CA GLU A 18 -0.53 6.86 5.79
C GLU A 18 0.80 7.15 5.11
N LEU A 19 0.86 6.99 3.78
CA LEU A 19 2.04 7.34 2.99
C LEU A 19 2.28 8.86 3.02
N GLN A 20 1.24 9.68 2.93
CA GLN A 20 1.36 11.13 3.08
C GLN A 20 1.83 11.52 4.48
N GLU A 21 1.32 10.87 5.54
CA GLU A 21 1.79 11.10 6.90
C GLU A 21 3.26 10.68 7.09
N LEU A 22 3.69 9.59 6.46
CA LEU A 22 5.09 9.16 6.46
C LEU A 22 5.97 10.17 5.74
N LEU A 23 5.53 10.69 4.58
CA LEU A 23 6.23 11.74 3.84
C LEU A 23 6.41 13.00 4.68
N ALA A 24 5.34 13.47 5.33
CA ALA A 24 5.39 14.63 6.22
C ALA A 24 6.38 14.47 7.39
N LYS A 25 6.68 13.24 7.82
CA LYS A 25 7.68 12.97 8.88
C LYS A 25 9.13 13.00 8.39
N VAL A 26 9.36 12.83 7.08
CA VAL A 26 10.71 12.72 6.49
C VAL A 26 11.09 13.92 5.62
N GLU A 27 10.12 14.75 5.22
CA GLU A 27 10.35 15.97 4.45
C GLU A 27 11.07 17.05 5.27
N GLU A 28 11.78 17.93 4.55
CA GLU A 28 12.36 19.15 5.08
C GLU A 28 11.27 20.20 5.35
N GLU A 29 11.55 21.20 6.20
CA GLU A 29 10.61 22.32 6.43
C GLU A 29 10.26 23.05 5.12
N GLU A 30 11.21 23.09 4.18
CA GLU A 30 11.00 23.56 2.82
C GLU A 30 10.94 22.37 1.85
N PRO A 31 9.92 22.26 0.97
CA PRO A 31 9.81 21.15 0.05
C PRO A 31 10.91 21.21 -1.02
N THR A 32 11.95 20.40 -0.85
CA THR A 32 13.11 20.34 -1.75
C THR A 32 12.88 19.43 -2.97
N GLY A 33 11.83 18.62 -2.95
CA GLY A 33 11.54 17.61 -3.97
C GLY A 33 12.35 16.32 -3.83
N TYR A 34 13.17 16.18 -2.79
CA TYR A 34 13.89 14.96 -2.46
C TYR A 34 13.91 14.72 -0.94
N ILE A 35 14.18 13.48 -0.54
CA ILE A 35 14.25 13.10 0.87
C ILE A 35 15.66 12.58 1.16
N HIS A 36 16.29 13.14 2.19
CA HIS A 36 17.58 12.66 2.65
C HIS A 36 17.45 11.30 3.32
N LEU A 37 18.34 10.37 2.97
CA LEU A 37 18.36 9.03 3.55
C LEU A 37 18.45 9.06 5.09
N GLU A 38 19.22 9.99 5.64
CA GLU A 38 19.40 10.18 7.09
C GLU A 38 18.10 10.53 7.82
N LYS A 39 17.14 11.17 7.13
CA LYS A 39 15.79 11.44 7.65
C LYS A 39 14.84 10.27 7.46
N PHE A 40 14.96 9.58 6.33
CA PHE A 40 14.13 8.42 6.03
C PHE A 40 14.41 7.24 6.96
N LEU A 41 15.68 6.92 7.20
CA LEU A 41 16.09 5.72 7.93
C LEU A 41 15.48 5.60 9.33
N PRO A 42 15.52 6.63 10.21
CA PRO A 42 14.93 6.52 11.55
C PRO A 42 13.43 6.26 11.52
N VAL A 43 12.70 6.94 10.62
CA VAL A 43 11.24 6.79 10.48
C VAL A 43 10.91 5.38 9.97
N MET A 44 11.55 4.94 8.90
CA MET A 44 11.28 3.63 8.30
C MET A 44 11.73 2.48 9.22
N THR A 45 12.85 2.64 9.95
CA THR A 45 13.31 1.66 10.94
C THR A 45 12.24 1.45 12.01
N LYS A 46 11.65 2.54 12.52
CA LYS A 46 10.56 2.45 13.49
C LYS A 46 9.34 1.72 12.92
N VAL A 47 8.93 2.08 11.70
CA VAL A 47 7.82 1.40 11.00
C VAL A 47 8.03 -0.11 10.91
N LEU A 48 9.25 -0.56 10.56
CA LEU A 48 9.57 -1.98 10.47
C LEU A 48 9.58 -2.68 11.84
N LEU A 49 10.17 -2.04 12.86
CA LEU A 49 10.23 -2.61 14.22
C LEU A 49 8.84 -2.69 14.86
N ASP A 50 7.99 -1.69 14.63
CA ASP A 50 6.62 -1.64 15.15
C ASP A 50 5.67 -2.56 14.35
N GLY A 51 6.14 -3.17 13.26
CA GLY A 51 5.29 -3.95 12.35
C GLY A 51 4.14 -3.12 11.78
N SER A 52 4.35 -1.83 11.52
CA SER A 52 3.31 -0.96 10.95
C SER A 52 3.05 -1.30 9.47
N TYR A 53 1.89 -0.88 8.95
CA TYR A 53 1.50 -1.08 7.55
C TYR A 53 1.53 -2.55 7.10
N GLN A 54 1.04 -3.46 7.94
CA GLN A 54 0.93 -4.86 7.56
C GLN A 54 0.04 -5.04 6.33
N PRO A 55 0.33 -6.03 5.48
CA PRO A 55 -0.57 -6.40 4.41
C PRO A 55 -1.97 -6.75 4.96
N VAL A 56 -2.97 -6.59 4.10
CA VAL A 56 -4.30 -7.16 4.35
C VAL A 56 -4.14 -8.67 4.55
N PRO A 57 -4.75 -9.27 5.60
CA PRO A 57 -4.69 -10.71 5.82
C PRO A 57 -5.11 -11.52 4.59
N GLU A 58 -4.42 -12.63 4.33
CA GLU A 58 -4.63 -13.45 3.13
C GLU A 58 -6.06 -14.01 3.04
N ASP A 59 -6.67 -14.35 4.17
CA ASP A 59 -8.05 -14.83 4.24
C ASP A 59 -9.05 -13.74 3.86
N VAL A 60 -8.80 -12.49 4.26
CA VAL A 60 -9.63 -11.34 3.85
C VAL A 60 -9.53 -11.10 2.35
N LEU A 61 -8.31 -11.17 1.79
CA LEU A 61 -8.11 -11.06 0.34
C LEU A 61 -8.79 -12.19 -0.44
N LEU A 62 -8.70 -13.42 0.08
CA LEU A 62 -9.37 -14.58 -0.52
C LEU A 62 -10.89 -14.41 -0.51
N HIS A 63 -11.48 -14.05 0.62
CA HIS A 63 -12.93 -13.82 0.70
C HIS A 63 -13.40 -12.67 -0.20
N ALA A 64 -12.61 -11.59 -0.29
CA ALA A 64 -12.90 -10.49 -1.21
C ALA A 64 -12.87 -10.94 -2.68
N PHE A 65 -11.89 -11.78 -3.05
CA PHE A 65 -11.82 -12.39 -4.38
C PHE A 65 -13.02 -13.31 -4.66
N GLU A 66 -13.36 -14.19 -3.72
CA GLU A 66 -14.51 -15.11 -3.84
C GLU A 66 -15.86 -14.38 -3.95
N ALA A 67 -15.98 -13.19 -3.37
CA ALA A 67 -17.17 -12.35 -3.54
C ALA A 67 -17.36 -11.87 -4.99
N LEU A 68 -16.26 -11.72 -5.73
CA LEU A 68 -16.26 -11.33 -7.15
C LEU A 68 -16.37 -12.54 -8.09
N ASP A 69 -15.73 -13.67 -7.75
CA ASP A 69 -15.82 -14.96 -8.46
C ASP A 69 -17.10 -15.74 -8.09
N LYS A 70 -18.24 -15.24 -8.55
CA LYS A 70 -19.57 -15.80 -8.24
C LYS A 70 -19.73 -17.25 -8.71
N ASN A 71 -18.99 -17.67 -9.73
CA ASN A 71 -19.08 -19.00 -10.31
C ASN A 71 -18.08 -19.99 -9.67
N LYS A 72 -17.22 -19.52 -8.77
CA LYS A 72 -16.15 -20.33 -8.12
C LYS A 72 -15.25 -21.03 -9.14
N CYS A 73 -14.94 -20.36 -10.24
CA CYS A 73 -14.04 -20.90 -11.27
C CYS A 73 -12.55 -20.63 -10.97
N GLY A 74 -12.25 -19.88 -9.91
CA GLY A 74 -10.90 -19.51 -9.49
C GLY A 74 -10.30 -18.36 -10.30
N CYS A 75 -11.09 -17.68 -11.14
CA CYS A 75 -10.64 -16.56 -11.94
C CYS A 75 -11.73 -15.49 -12.10
N ILE A 76 -11.31 -14.23 -12.25
CA ILE A 76 -12.18 -13.11 -12.62
C ILE A 76 -11.77 -12.71 -14.04
N THR A 77 -12.72 -12.75 -14.96
CA THR A 77 -12.47 -12.35 -16.35
C THR A 77 -12.25 -10.84 -16.44
N LYS A 78 -11.64 -10.39 -17.55
CA LYS A 78 -11.45 -8.95 -17.78
C LYS A 78 -12.79 -8.21 -17.78
N GLU A 79 -13.80 -8.79 -18.41
CA GLU A 79 -15.14 -8.23 -18.53
C GLU A 79 -15.81 -8.09 -17.16
N GLU A 80 -15.71 -9.11 -16.31
CA GLU A 80 -16.19 -9.06 -14.92
C GLU A 80 -15.44 -8.01 -14.09
N LEU A 81 -14.11 -7.97 -14.19
CA LEU A 81 -13.29 -7.02 -13.44
C LEU A 81 -13.60 -5.56 -13.84
N VAL A 82 -13.71 -5.27 -15.14
CA VAL A 82 -14.10 -3.93 -15.62
C VAL A 82 -15.46 -3.54 -15.06
N LYS A 83 -16.45 -4.44 -15.17
CA LYS A 83 -17.78 -4.20 -14.62
C LYS A 83 -17.73 -3.83 -13.13
N TYR A 84 -17.03 -4.61 -12.31
CA TYR A 84 -16.93 -4.35 -10.87
C TYR A 84 -16.20 -3.04 -10.53
N LEU A 85 -15.25 -2.60 -11.37
CA LEU A 85 -14.46 -1.39 -11.11
C LEU A 85 -15.09 -0.09 -11.64
N THR A 86 -16.08 -0.16 -12.54
CA THR A 86 -16.63 1.04 -13.21
C THR A 86 -18.15 1.20 -13.10
N GLU A 87 -18.89 0.14 -12.80
CA GLU A 87 -20.36 0.17 -12.84
C GLU A 87 -21.04 -0.01 -11.47
N GLU A 88 -20.27 -0.25 -10.40
CA GLU A 88 -20.77 -0.28 -9.01
C GLU A 88 -20.44 1.01 -8.24
#